data_AF-A0A2G2QSX6-F1
#
_entry.id   AF-A0A2G2QSX6-F1
#
_cell.length_a   1.000
_cell.length_b   1.000
_cell.length_c   1.000
_cell.angle_alpha   90.00
_cell.angle_beta   90.00
_cell.angle_gamma   90.00
#
_symmetry.space_group_name_H-M   'P 1'
#
loop_
_entity.id
_entity.type
_entity.pdbx_description
1 polymer ?
#
loop_
_entity_poly.entity_id
_entity_poly.type
_entity_poly.pdbx_seq_one_letter_code
_entity_poly.pdbx_strand_id
1 'polypeptide(L)'
;MGTSICNKASSVNKLPTKSQLRRQLQQQVDSYLKQGGEIQQIPRGISGRENACTSLPTVFFNQPKAERTPVPEVLAALDSRRPKKPSPHRTTRVRPKETIIYDDFGEPIRRIWQDK
;
A
#
# COMPACT_ATOMS: atom_id res chain seq x y z
N MET A 1 -36.76 -49.70 -10.38
CA MET A 1 -36.78 -48.64 -9.36
C MET A 1 -35.36 -48.12 -9.19
N GLY A 2 -35.15 -46.82 -9.41
CA GLY A 2 -33.90 -46.13 -9.03
C GLY A 2 -33.17 -45.43 -10.18
N THR A 3 -33.77 -44.41 -10.79
CA THR A 3 -33.00 -43.43 -11.58
C THR A 3 -32.21 -42.55 -10.62
N SER A 4 -30.88 -42.69 -10.62
CA SER A 4 -30.01 -41.81 -9.83
C SER A 4 -29.90 -40.45 -10.53
N ILE A 5 -30.63 -39.48 -10.00
CA ILE A 5 -30.58 -38.08 -10.44
C ILE A 5 -29.34 -37.47 -9.81
N CYS A 6 -28.24 -37.41 -10.55
CA CYS A 6 -27.09 -36.62 -10.14
C CYS A 6 -27.43 -35.12 -10.27
N ASN A 7 -27.58 -34.46 -9.14
CA ASN A 7 -27.84 -33.02 -9.09
C ASN A 7 -26.64 -32.26 -9.67
N LYS A 8 -26.84 -31.64 -10.84
CA LYS A 8 -25.87 -30.78 -11.51
C LYS A 8 -25.79 -29.47 -10.74
N ALA A 9 -24.82 -29.37 -9.83
CA ALA A 9 -24.56 -28.15 -9.08
C ALA A 9 -24.29 -26.98 -10.04
N SER A 10 -25.08 -25.91 -9.88
CA SER A 10 -24.99 -24.65 -10.58
C SER A 10 -23.57 -24.08 -10.50
N SER A 11 -22.94 -23.86 -11.66
CA SER A 11 -21.59 -23.34 -11.76
C SER A 11 -21.52 -21.89 -11.29
N VAL A 12 -21.11 -21.67 -10.06
CA VAL A 12 -20.47 -20.42 -9.65
C VAL A 12 -19.37 -20.14 -10.67
N ASN A 13 -19.35 -18.97 -11.29
CA ASN A 13 -18.29 -18.58 -12.23
C ASN A 13 -16.95 -18.67 -11.50
N LYS A 14 -16.25 -19.79 -11.66
CA LYS A 14 -14.98 -20.02 -10.99
C LYS A 14 -13.95 -19.11 -11.65
N LEU A 15 -13.25 -18.33 -10.84
CA LEU A 15 -12.12 -17.58 -11.33
C LEU A 15 -11.10 -18.57 -11.93
N PRO A 16 -10.51 -18.23 -13.09
CA PRO A 16 -9.55 -19.11 -13.73
C PRO A 16 -8.35 -19.34 -12.82
N THR A 17 -7.82 -20.56 -12.84
CA THR A 17 -6.59 -20.88 -12.14
C THR A 17 -5.38 -20.29 -12.85
N LYS A 18 -4.26 -20.14 -12.13
CA LYS A 18 -3.02 -19.61 -12.71
C LYS A 18 -2.50 -20.46 -13.89
N SER A 19 -2.79 -21.76 -13.92
CA SER A 19 -2.43 -22.63 -15.06
C SER A 19 -3.31 -22.38 -16.29
N GLN A 20 -4.61 -22.17 -16.08
CA GLN A 20 -5.54 -21.79 -17.15
C GLN A 20 -5.15 -20.43 -17.77
N LEU A 21 -4.81 -19.45 -16.94
CA LEU A 21 -4.36 -18.14 -17.40
C LEU A 21 -3.07 -18.24 -18.25
N ARG A 22 -2.09 -19.05 -17.83
CA ARG A 22 -0.86 -19.27 -18.62
C ARG A 22 -1.16 -19.91 -19.97
N ARG A 23 -2.05 -20.91 -20.01
CA ARG A 23 -2.45 -21.56 -21.27
C ARG A 23 -3.13 -20.57 -22.21
N GLN A 24 -4.02 -19.73 -21.68
CA GLN A 24 -4.70 -18.70 -22.46
C GLN A 24 -3.70 -17.68 -23.03
N LEU A 25 -2.75 -17.19 -22.23
CA LEU A 25 -1.71 -16.27 -22.70
C LEU A 25 -0.85 -16.91 -23.80
N GLN A 26 -0.47 -18.18 -23.66
CA GLN A 26 0.28 -18.89 -24.70
C GLN A 26 -0.52 -18.98 -26.00
N GLN A 27 -1.79 -19.34 -25.93
CA GLN A 27 -2.67 -19.40 -27.11
C GLN A 27 -2.79 -18.05 -27.82
N GLN A 28 -2.88 -16.96 -27.06
CA GLN A 28 -2.93 -15.60 -27.62
C GLN A 28 -1.63 -15.25 -28.33
N VAL A 29 -0.47 -15.52 -27.71
CA VAL A 29 0.85 -15.32 -28.32
C VAL A 29 0.98 -16.14 -29.61
N ASP A 30 0.64 -17.42 -29.58
CA ASP A 30 0.71 -18.30 -30.75
C ASP A 30 -0.20 -17.80 -31.89
N SER A 31 -1.41 -17.32 -31.55
CA SER A 31 -2.34 -16.76 -32.54
C SER A 31 -1.81 -15.49 -33.19
N TYR A 32 -1.18 -14.60 -32.41
CA TYR A 32 -0.59 -13.37 -32.89
C TYR A 32 0.58 -13.65 -33.86
N LEU A 33 1.45 -14.60 -33.51
CA LEU A 33 2.54 -15.05 -34.38
C LEU A 33 2.02 -15.67 -35.68
N LYS A 34 0.97 -16.50 -35.63
CA LYS A 34 0.36 -17.10 -36.82
C LYS A 34 -0.26 -16.08 -37.77
N GLN A 35 -0.76 -14.96 -37.25
CA GLN A 35 -1.31 -13.87 -38.05
C GLN A 35 -0.21 -12.98 -38.68
N GLY A 36 1.07 -13.30 -38.47
CA GLY A 36 2.20 -12.54 -38.98
C GLY A 36 2.64 -11.40 -38.06
N GLY A 37 2.17 -11.38 -36.81
CA GLY A 37 2.65 -10.42 -35.81
C GLY A 37 4.09 -10.69 -35.39
N GLU A 38 4.83 -9.62 -35.11
CA GLU A 38 6.23 -9.67 -34.68
C GLU A 38 6.34 -9.28 -33.20
N ILE A 39 7.12 -10.02 -32.42
CA ILE A 39 7.34 -9.75 -30.99
C ILE A 39 8.70 -9.08 -30.83
N GLN A 40 8.70 -7.80 -30.47
CA GLN A 40 9.93 -7.07 -30.16
C GLN A 40 10.41 -7.38 -28.74
N GLN A 41 11.64 -7.88 -28.62
CA GLN A 41 12.25 -8.17 -27.33
C GLN A 41 13.02 -6.94 -26.81
N ILE A 42 12.50 -6.30 -25.77
CA ILE A 42 13.13 -5.14 -25.15
C ILE A 42 14.00 -5.59 -23.95
N PRO A 43 15.28 -5.19 -23.89
CA PRO A 43 16.14 -5.44 -22.73
C PRO A 43 15.55 -4.92 -21.42
N ARG A 44 15.81 -5.64 -20.33
CA ARG A 44 15.40 -5.23 -18.98
C ARG A 44 16.09 -3.92 -18.61
N GLY A 45 15.36 -3.02 -17.94
CA GLY A 45 15.88 -1.73 -17.49
C GLY A 45 15.71 -0.59 -18.49
N ILE A 46 15.18 -0.85 -19.69
CA ILE A 46 14.79 0.20 -20.63
C ILE A 46 13.38 0.69 -20.25
N SER A 47 13.26 1.99 -20.04
CA SER A 47 11.97 2.65 -19.82
C SER A 47 11.22 2.74 -21.14
N GLY A 48 9.94 2.37 -21.18
CA GLY A 48 9.07 2.56 -22.34
C GLY A 48 8.66 4.03 -22.58
N ARG A 49 9.41 4.98 -22.01
CA ARG A 49 9.18 6.42 -22.16
C ARG A 49 10.07 6.95 -23.27
N GLU A 50 9.51 7.81 -24.13
CA GLU A 50 10.27 8.50 -25.18
C GLU A 50 11.45 9.30 -24.62
N ASN A 51 11.29 9.85 -23.40
CA ASN A 51 12.33 10.56 -22.66
C ASN A 51 12.70 9.81 -21.38
N ALA A 52 13.45 8.70 -21.52
CA ALA A 52 13.84 7.84 -20.40
C ALA A 52 14.72 8.54 -19.35
N CYS A 53 15.53 9.52 -19.77
CA CYS A 53 16.47 10.24 -18.91
C CYS A 53 15.84 11.45 -18.18
N THR A 54 14.63 11.86 -18.58
CA THR A 54 13.96 13.03 -17.99
C THR A 54 13.12 12.60 -16.79
N SER A 55 13.15 13.43 -15.73
CA SER A 55 12.28 13.25 -14.57
C SER A 55 10.80 13.15 -15.00
N LEU A 56 10.01 12.40 -14.23
CA LEU A 56 8.56 12.40 -14.43
C LEU A 56 8.03 13.80 -14.14
N PRO A 57 7.15 14.37 -15.00
CA PRO A 57 6.47 15.60 -14.65
C PRO A 57 5.66 15.35 -13.37
N THR A 58 5.92 16.13 -12.34
CA THR A 58 5.11 16.09 -11.11
C THR A 58 3.69 16.49 -11.48
N VAL A 59 2.75 15.56 -11.32
CA VAL A 59 1.32 15.86 -11.47
C VAL A 59 0.95 16.73 -10.28
N PHE A 60 0.96 18.04 -10.47
CA PHE A 60 0.45 18.98 -9.50
C PHE A 60 -1.08 18.90 -9.52
N PHE A 61 -1.65 18.30 -8.48
CA PHE A 61 -3.09 18.34 -8.23
C PHE A 61 -3.49 19.75 -7.74
N ASN A 62 -3.36 20.76 -8.62
CA ASN A 62 -3.70 22.16 -8.34
C ASN A 62 -5.19 22.46 -8.53
N GLN A 63 -6.04 21.43 -8.54
CA GLN A 63 -7.48 21.64 -8.66
C GLN A 63 -8.01 22.27 -7.37
N PRO A 64 -8.90 23.29 -7.45
CA PRO A 64 -9.56 23.81 -6.27
C PRO A 64 -10.31 22.69 -5.55
N LYS A 65 -10.40 22.77 -4.22
CA LYS A 65 -11.08 21.76 -3.41
C LYS A 65 -12.52 21.61 -3.90
N ALA A 66 -12.85 20.44 -4.45
CA ALA A 66 -14.21 20.14 -4.85
C ALA A 66 -15.16 20.19 -3.64
N GLU A 67 -16.30 20.87 -3.81
CA GLU A 67 -17.39 20.83 -2.84
C GLU A 67 -17.98 19.42 -2.84
N ARG A 68 -18.06 18.81 -1.65
CA ARG A 68 -18.64 17.48 -1.45
C ARG A 68 -19.81 17.61 -0.51
N THR A 69 -20.96 17.05 -0.88
CA THR A 69 -22.10 16.91 0.01
C THR A 69 -21.82 15.81 1.02
N PRO A 70 -21.75 16.11 2.33
CA PRO A 70 -21.54 15.07 3.33
C PRO A 70 -22.78 14.18 3.43
N VAL A 71 -22.57 12.86 3.36
CA VAL A 71 -23.61 11.87 3.66
C VAL A 71 -23.31 11.29 5.04
N PRO A 72 -23.97 11.78 6.11
CA PRO A 72 -23.59 11.48 7.48
C PRO A 72 -23.70 9.99 7.83
N GLU A 73 -24.69 9.30 7.27
CA GLU A 73 -24.88 7.85 7.46
C GLU A 73 -23.67 7.04 6.96
N VAL A 74 -23.17 7.37 5.76
CA VAL A 74 -22.01 6.71 5.17
C VAL A 74 -20.74 7.02 5.96
N LEU A 75 -20.59 8.25 6.45
CA LEU A 75 -19.45 8.64 7.29
C LEU A 75 -19.46 7.85 8.61
N ALA A 76 -20.62 7.74 9.26
CA ALA A 76 -20.78 6.95 10.48
C ALA A 76 -20.48 5.46 10.25
N ALA A 77 -20.90 4.90 9.11
CA ALA A 77 -20.60 3.52 8.71
C ALA A 77 -19.10 3.30 8.42
N LEU A 78 -18.38 4.30 7.90
CA LEU A 78 -16.93 4.22 7.69
C LEU A 78 -16.16 4.33 9.01
N ASP A 79 -16.58 5.23 9.90
CA ASP A 79 -15.92 5.42 11.20
C ASP A 79 -16.14 4.23 12.13
N SER A 80 -17.30 3.59 12.10
CA SER A 80 -17.55 2.36 12.88
C SER A 80 -16.67 1.18 12.42
N ARG A 81 -16.29 1.14 11.14
CA ARG A 81 -15.37 0.13 10.59
C ARG A 81 -13.91 0.40 10.91
N ARG A 82 -13.54 1.65 11.23
CA ARG A 82 -12.14 1.99 11.52
C ARG A 82 -11.72 1.35 12.84
N PRO A 83 -10.65 0.54 12.87
CA PRO A 83 -10.15 0.02 14.13
C PRO A 83 -9.73 1.20 15.01
N LYS A 84 -10.18 1.19 16.27
CA LYS A 84 -9.72 2.18 17.26
C LYS A 84 -8.20 2.05 17.35
N LYS A 85 -7.47 3.09 16.92
CA LYS A 85 -6.03 3.14 17.12
C LYS A 85 -5.80 3.00 18.62
N PRO A 86 -4.87 2.13 19.07
CA PRO A 86 -4.53 2.11 20.48
C PRO A 86 -4.11 3.52 20.86
N SER A 87 -4.70 4.02 21.95
CA SER A 87 -4.20 5.22 22.63
C SER A 87 -2.68 5.05 22.74
N PRO A 88 -1.87 6.01 22.28
CA PRO A 88 -0.43 5.90 22.45
C PRO A 88 -0.20 5.75 23.96
N HIS A 89 0.21 4.55 24.38
CA HIS A 89 0.58 4.32 25.76
C HIS A 89 1.79 5.21 25.99
N ARG A 90 1.57 6.36 26.65
CA ARG A 90 2.63 7.30 26.96
C ARG A 90 3.46 6.62 28.04
N THR A 91 4.39 5.77 27.63
CA THR A 91 5.45 5.31 28.51
C THR A 91 6.27 6.55 28.80
N THR A 92 6.00 7.21 29.93
CA THR A 92 6.92 8.17 30.49
C THR A 92 8.14 7.38 30.93
N ARG A 93 9.03 7.07 29.98
CA ARG A 93 10.35 6.58 30.32
C ARG A 93 11.00 7.71 31.08
N VAL A 94 11.20 7.50 32.38
CA VAL A 94 12.03 8.37 33.18
C VAL A 94 13.43 8.27 32.59
N ARG A 95 13.87 9.34 31.95
CA ARG A 95 15.25 9.45 31.46
C ARG A 95 16.05 10.20 32.52
N PRO A 96 17.29 9.77 32.80
CA PRO A 96 18.16 10.55 33.65
C PRO A 96 18.27 11.98 33.10
N LYS A 97 18.20 12.96 33.99
CA LYS A 97 18.36 14.37 33.64
C LYS A 97 19.76 14.80 34.01
N GLU A 98 20.39 15.47 33.07
CA GLU A 98 21.67 16.11 33.33
C GLU A 98 21.45 17.39 34.15
N THR A 99 22.11 17.45 35.30
CA THR A 99 22.03 18.57 36.24
C THR A 99 23.43 19.07 36.53
N ILE A 100 23.61 20.40 36.49
CA ILE A 100 24.88 21.05 36.80
C ILE A 100 24.89 21.35 38.31
N ILE A 101 25.98 20.98 38.99
CA ILE A 101 26.24 21.36 40.37
C ILE A 101 27.00 22.68 40.35
N TYR A 102 26.50 23.63 41.13
CA TYR A 102 27.09 24.96 41.30
C TYR A 102 27.74 25.06 42.67
N ASP A 103 28.88 25.76 42.73
CA ASP A 103 29.54 26.13 43.98
C ASP A 103 28.78 27.24 44.73
N ASP A 104 29.20 27.58 45.94
CA ASP A 104 28.67 28.69 46.75
C ASP A 104 28.73 30.05 46.02
N PHE A 105 29.60 30.17 45.00
CA PHE A 105 29.73 31.34 44.11
C PHE A 105 28.98 31.21 42.77
N GLY A 106 28.21 30.13 42.55
CA GLY A 106 27.43 29.94 41.33
C GLY A 106 28.24 29.48 40.11
N GLU A 107 29.51 29.12 40.29
CA GLU A 107 30.34 28.54 39.23
C GLU A 107 30.00 27.06 39.01
N PRO A 108 29.85 26.60 37.75
CA PRO A 108 29.51 25.21 37.47
C PRO A 108 30.73 24.30 37.69
N ILE A 109 30.67 23.45 38.73
CA ILE A 109 31.79 22.54 39.06
C ILE A 109 31.71 21.26 38.23
N ARG A 110 30.53 20.62 38.15
CA ARG A 110 30.37 19.31 37.49
C ARG A 110 28.97 19.05 37.00
N ARG A 111 28.87 18.25 35.93
CA ARG A 111 27.62 17.72 35.38
C ARG A 111 27.38 16.33 35.94
N ILE A 112 26.23 16.11 36.56
CA ILE A 112 25.80 14.79 37.06
C ILE A 112 24.51 14.36 36.35
N TRP A 113 24.39 13.06 36.13
CA TRP A 113 23.15 12.45 35.66
C TRP A 113 22.35 12.01 36.89
N GLN A 114 21.17 12.59 37.08
CA GLN A 114 20.26 12.21 38.16
C GLN A 114 19.09 11.42 37.56
N ASP A 115 18.89 10.20 38.03
CA ASP A 115 17.66 9.46 37.77
C ASP A 115 16.50 10.17 38.46
N LYS A 116 15.41 10.39 37.72
CA LYS A 116 14.27 11.17 38.18
C LYS A 116 13.29 10.38 39.04
#